data_AF-A0A3D2G0C4-F1
#
_entry.id   AF-A0A3D2G0C4-F1
#
_cell.length_a   1.000
_cell.length_b   1.000
_cell.length_c   1.000
_cell.angle_alpha   90.00
_cell.angle_beta   90.00
_cell.angle_gamma   90.00
#
_symmetry.space_group_name_H-M   'P 1'
#
loop_
_entity.id
_entity.type
_entity.pdbx_description
1 polymer ?
#
loop_
_entity_poly.entity_id
_entity_poly.type
_entity_poly.pdbx_seq_one_letter_code
_entity_poly.pdbx_strand_id
1 'polypeptide(L)' 'MELNEALAFIHATDWKGSRLGLERMRELMHRLGNPQDSLKFIHVAGTNGKG' A
#
# COMPACT_ATOMS: atom_id res chain seq x y z
N MET A 1 -10.56 -17.47 -2.58
CA MET A 1 -10.92 -16.21 -1.91
C MET A 1 -11.76 -15.44 -2.90
N GLU A 2 -13.03 -15.30 -2.59
CA GLU A 2 -13.95 -14.48 -3.38
C GLU A 2 -13.66 -13.00 -3.17
N LEU A 3 -14.09 -12.13 -4.08
CA LEU A 3 -13.84 -10.67 -4.01
C LEU A 3 -14.23 -10.08 -2.64
N ASN A 4 -15.39 -10.47 -2.13
CA ASN A 4 -15.89 -9.97 -0.84
C ASN A 4 -15.03 -10.41 0.34
N GLU A 5 -14.48 -11.62 0.29
CA GLU A 5 -13.57 -12.14 1.33
C GLU A 5 -12.24 -11.39 1.31
N ALA A 6 -11.73 -11.08 0.12
CA ALA A 6 -10.51 -10.29 -0.06
C ALA A 6 -10.65 -8.87 0.51
N LEU A 7 -11.78 -8.22 0.20
CA LEU A 7 -12.10 -6.90 0.72
C LEU A 7 -12.21 -6.92 2.26
N ALA A 8 -12.92 -7.89 2.81
CA ALA A 8 -13.05 -8.04 4.26
C ALA A 8 -11.70 -8.25 4.95
N PHE A 9 -10.81 -9.06 4.35
CA PHE A 9 -9.47 -9.29 4.87
C PHE A 9 -8.62 -8.01 4.90
N ILE A 10 -8.64 -7.20 3.83
CA ILE A 10 -7.90 -5.94 3.76
C ILE A 10 -8.40 -4.95 4.82
N HIS A 11 -9.72 -4.80 4.96
CA HIS A 11 -10.34 -3.84 5.86
C HIS A 11 -10.31 -4.24 7.34
N ALA A 12 -9.99 -5.49 7.67
CA ALA A 12 -9.90 -5.97 9.05
C ALA A 12 -8.87 -5.19 9.91
N THR A 13 -8.00 -4.40 9.30
CA THR A 13 -6.94 -3.63 9.98
C THR A 13 -7.15 -2.12 10.00
N ASP A 14 -8.25 -1.61 9.44
CA ASP A 14 -8.50 -0.17 9.29
C ASP A 14 -8.53 0.59 10.62
N TRP A 15 -8.96 -0.07 11.70
CA TRP A 15 -9.01 0.49 13.05
C TRP A 15 -7.64 0.89 13.62
N LYS A 16 -6.53 0.38 13.05
CA LYS A 16 -5.17 0.64 13.55
C LYS A 16 -4.65 2.04 13.19
N GLY A 17 -5.37 2.79 12.34
CA GLY A 17 -4.99 4.13 11.92
C GLY A 17 -3.66 4.20 11.14
N SER A 18 -3.28 5.41 10.75
CA SER A 18 -2.05 5.64 9.97
C SER A 18 -0.84 5.84 10.89
N ARG A 19 0.14 4.95 10.80
CA ARG A 19 1.48 5.14 11.38
C ARG A 19 2.44 5.57 10.27
N LEU A 20 2.96 6.80 10.39
CA LEU A 20 3.97 7.34 9.48
C LEU A 20 5.25 6.49 9.51
N GLY A 21 6.00 6.53 8.39
CA GLY A 21 7.20 5.73 8.17
C GLY A 21 6.99 4.63 7.12
N LEU A 22 8.07 4.19 6.49
CA LEU A 22 8.01 3.25 5.36
C LEU A 22 8.49 1.84 5.71
N GLU A 23 8.96 1.60 6.93
CA GLU A 23 9.71 0.37 7.24
C GLU A 23 8.89 -0.91 7.03
N ARG A 24 7.61 -0.89 7.42
CA ARG A 24 6.70 -2.02 7.17
C ARG A 24 6.47 -2.26 5.67
N MET A 25 6.35 -1.19 4.90
CA MET A 25 6.13 -1.28 3.46
C MET A 25 7.39 -1.74 2.74
N ARG A 26 8.57 -1.24 3.14
CA ARG A 26 9.87 -1.67 2.60
C ARG A 26 10.12 -3.15 2.86
N GLU A 27 9.86 -3.63 4.07
CA GLU A 27 9.98 -5.06 4.41
C GLU A 27 9.02 -5.92 3.57
N LEU A 28 7.77 -5.49 3.41
CA LEU A 28 6.81 -6.19 2.55
C LEU A 28 7.29 -6.24 1.09
N MET A 29 7.79 -5.12 0.56
CA MET A 29 8.30 -5.08 -0.81
C MET A 29 9.53 -5.94 -1.01
N HIS A 30 10.42 -5.99 -0.03
CA HIS A 30 11.59 -6.87 -0.07
C HIS A 30 11.17 -8.35 -0.19
N ARG A 31 10.19 -8.80 0.61
CA ARG A 31 9.63 -10.15 0.54
C ARG A 31 8.96 -10.47 -0.80
N LEU A 32 8.48 -9.44 -1.50
CA LEU A 32 7.84 -9.54 -2.81
C LEU A 32 8.82 -9.35 -3.97
N GLY A 33 10.13 -9.26 -3.70
CA GLY A 33 11.16 -9.13 -4.74
C GLY A 33 11.36 -7.72 -5.29
N ASN A 34 11.00 -6.69 -4.53
CA ASN A 34 11.18 -5.27 -4.88
C ASN A 34 10.61 -4.88 -6.27
N PRO A 35 9.32 -5.16 -6.54
CA PRO A 35 8.73 -4.87 -7.86
C PRO A 35 8.79 -3.38 -8.23
N GLN A 36 8.78 -2.47 -7.23
CA GLN A 36 8.89 -1.03 -7.43
C GLN A 36 10.18 -0.59 -8.13
N ASP A 37 11.23 -1.41 -8.14
CA ASP A 37 12.52 -1.06 -8.77
C ASP A 37 12.51 -1.33 -10.29
N SER A 38 11.53 -2.11 -10.77
CA SER A 38 11.47 -2.60 -12.16
C SER A 38 10.37 -1.95 -13.02
N LEU A 39 9.45 -1.24 -12.37
CA LEU A 39 8.25 -0.68 -13.00
C LEU A 39 8.38 0.84 -13.15
N LYS A 40 7.62 1.42 -14.09
CA LYS A 40 7.58 2.87 -14.33
C LYS A 40 6.40 3.50 -13.61
N PHE A 41 6.63 4.61 -12.91
CA PHE A 41 5.61 5.29 -12.11
C PHE A 41 5.62 6.81 -12.33
N ILE A 42 4.43 7.41 -12.18
CA ILE A 42 4.27 8.85 -11.95
C ILE A 42 3.84 9.02 -10.50
N HIS A 43 4.61 9.74 -9.69
CA HIS A 43 4.27 10.03 -8.30
C HIS A 43 3.59 11.41 -8.22
N VAL A 44 2.30 11.42 -7.88
CA VAL A 44 1.51 12.66 -7.72
C VAL A 44 1.30 12.95 -6.24
N ALA A 45 1.72 14.13 -5.79
CA ALA A 45 1.55 14.61 -4.42
C ALA A 45 1.08 16.06 -4.40
N GLY A 46 0.39 16.48 -3.33
CA GLY A 46 -0.12 17.85 -3.18
C GLY A 46 -1.15 17.96 -2.07
N THR A 47 -1.53 19.17 -1.67
CA THR A 47 -2.60 19.36 -0.66
C THR A 47 -3.98 19.22 -1.29
N ASN A 48 -4.17 19.74 -2.50
CA ASN A 48 -5.43 19.71 -3.26
C ASN A 48 -5.17 19.21 -4.69
N GLY A 49 -6.20 18.63 -5.34
CA GLY A 49 -6.14 18.25 -6.76
C GLY A 49 -5.27 17.03 -7.09
N LYS A 50 -5.20 16.04 -6.19
CA LYS A 50 -4.43 14.78 -6.38
C LYS A 50 -5.22 13.67 -7.10
N GLY A 51 -6.48 13.96 -7.44
CA GLY A 51 -7.40 13.05 -8.14
C GLY A 51 -7.49 13.41 -9.60
#